data_AF-A0A7W1P4J6-F1
#
_entry.id   AF-A0A7W1P4J6-F1
#
_cell.length_a   1.000
_cell.length_b   1.000
_cell.length_c   1.000
_cell.angle_alpha   90.00
_cell.angle_beta   90.00
_cell.angle_gamma   90.00
#
_symmetry.space_group_name_H-M   'P 1'
#
loop_
_entity.id
_entity.type
_entity.pdbx_description
1 polymer ?
#
loop_
_entity_poly.entity_id
_entity_poly.type
_entity_poly.pdbx_seq_one_letter_code
_entity_poly.pdbx_strand_id
1 'polypeptide(L)' 'MRACLAAALALLTLPAGAQQTPFTSAASAVPVFVTVTDRDRRLVPGLDRDDFELYDNGQRQEITV' A
#
# COMPACT_ATOMS: atom_id res chain seq x y z
N MET A 1 -44.28 12.34 34.62
CA MET A 1 -43.04 13.13 34.82
C MET A 1 -41.81 12.27 35.09
N ARG A 2 -41.87 11.25 35.97
CA ARG A 2 -40.74 10.33 36.26
C ARG A 2 -40.25 9.48 35.07
N ALA A 3 -41.17 8.99 34.23
CA ALA A 3 -40.82 8.19 33.05
C ALA A 3 -40.09 8.98 31.95
N CYS A 4 -40.43 10.26 31.78
CA CYS A 4 -39.76 11.15 30.82
C CYS A 4 -38.32 11.45 31.23
N LEU A 5 -38.05 11.53 32.54
CA LEU A 5 -36.70 11.78 33.06
C LEU A 5 -35.77 10.56 32.86
N ALA A 6 -36.32 9.34 32.99
CA ALA A 6 -35.58 8.11 32.75
C ALA A 6 -35.20 7.93 31.26
N ALA A 7 -36.11 8.29 30.34
CA ALA A 7 -35.84 8.22 28.90
C ALA A 7 -34.77 9.24 28.45
N ALA A 8 -34.75 10.44 29.04
CA ALA A 8 -33.74 11.45 28.74
C ALA A 8 -32.33 11.06 29.21
N LEU A 9 -32.22 10.30 30.31
CA LEU A 9 -30.94 9.84 30.85
C LEU A 9 -30.31 8.71 30.02
N ALA A 10 -31.12 7.88 29.36
CA ALA A 10 -30.64 6.78 28.53
C ALA A 10 -29.99 7.22 27.20
N LEU A 11 -30.29 8.44 26.73
CA LEU A 11 -29.68 9.01 25.51
C LEU A 11 -28.23 9.50 25.74
N LEU A 12 -27.82 9.73 27.00
CA LEU A 12 -26.50 10.24 27.35
C LEU A 12 -25.41 9.16 27.40
N THR A 13 -25.76 7.88 27.32
CA THR A 13 -24.81 6.76 27.38
C THR A 13 -24.51 6.14 26.02
N LEU A 14 -24.96 6.75 24.91
CA LEU A 14 -24.57 6.33 23.56
C LEU A 14 -23.06 6.55 23.44
N PRO A 15 -22.24 5.49 23.26
CA PRO A 15 -20.83 5.68 23.01
C PRO A 15 -20.71 6.48 21.72
N ALA A 16 -20.14 7.67 21.81
CA ALA A 16 -19.67 8.38 20.64
C ALA A 16 -18.54 7.52 20.05
N GLY A 17 -18.92 6.56 19.20
CA GLY A 17 -17.97 5.71 18.51
C GLY A 17 -17.03 6.63 17.75
N ALA A 18 -15.79 6.73 18.23
CA ALA A 18 -14.77 7.49 17.55
C ALA A 18 -14.70 6.96 16.12
N GLN A 19 -15.08 7.79 15.14
CA GLN A 19 -15.02 7.42 13.75
C GLN A 19 -13.55 7.15 13.43
N GLN A 20 -13.18 5.88 13.32
CA GLN A 20 -11.82 5.50 12.98
C GLN A 20 -11.60 5.90 11.52
N THR A 21 -10.83 6.97 11.30
CA THR A 21 -10.42 7.35 9.96
C THR A 21 -9.64 6.18 9.35
N PRO A 22 -10.00 5.70 8.15
CA PRO A 22 -9.23 4.67 7.48
C PRO A 22 -7.77 5.12 7.35
N PHE A 23 -6.86 4.30 7.85
CA PHE A 23 -5.42 4.51 7.67
C PHE A 23 -4.97 3.76 6.41
N THR A 24 -4.31 4.46 5.51
CA THR A 24 -3.68 3.86 4.34
C THR A 24 -2.19 4.16 4.35
N SER A 25 -1.38 3.13 4.16
CA SER A 25 0.05 3.25 3.89
C SER A 25 0.33 2.92 2.43
N ALA A 26 1.34 3.58 1.85
CA ALA A 26 1.82 3.33 0.51
C ALA A 26 3.35 3.34 0.50
N ALA A 27 3.96 2.59 -0.41
CA ALA A 27 5.38 2.68 -0.69
C ALA A 27 5.61 3.72 -1.80
N SER A 28 6.56 4.64 -1.60
CA SER A 28 6.92 5.62 -2.63
C SER A 28 7.72 5.00 -3.78
N ALA A 29 8.43 3.90 -3.51
CA ALA A 29 9.19 3.14 -4.49
C ALA A 29 9.33 1.68 -4.03
N VAL A 30 9.48 0.77 -4.99
CA VAL A 30 9.74 -0.66 -4.75
C VAL A 30 11.04 -1.04 -5.46
N PRO A 31 12.12 -1.37 -4.73
CA PRO A 31 13.38 -1.75 -5.37
C PRO A 31 13.25 -3.15 -5.98
N VAL A 32 13.65 -3.28 -7.24
CA VAL A 32 13.71 -4.54 -7.97
C VAL A 32 15.15 -4.79 -8.40
N PHE A 33 15.76 -5.86 -7.90
CA PHE A 33 17.13 -6.24 -8.23
C PHE A 33 17.11 -7.39 -9.25
N VAL A 34 17.81 -7.20 -10.37
CA VAL A 34 17.91 -8.20 -11.44
C VAL A 34 19.38 -8.53 -11.68
N THR A 35 19.67 -9.81 -11.87
CA THR A 35 20.99 -10.30 -12.29
C THR A 35 20.78 -11.24 -13.47
N VAL A 36 21.36 -10.88 -14.63
CA VAL A 36 21.27 -11.71 -15.83
C VAL A 36 22.53 -12.56 -15.94
N THR A 37 22.32 -13.85 -16.19
CA THR A 37 23.41 -14.81 -16.41
C THR A 37 23.21 -15.57 -17.70
N ASP A 38 24.32 -15.97 -18.32
CA ASP A 38 24.30 -16.85 -19.49
C ASP A 38 24.08 -18.32 -19.11
N ARG A 39 24.05 -19.20 -20.11
CA ARG A 39 23.91 -20.65 -19.95
C ARG A 39 24.99 -21.32 -19.08
N ASP A 40 26.16 -20.70 -18.97
CA ASP A 40 27.29 -21.19 -18.19
C ASP A 40 27.32 -20.56 -16.77
N ARG A 41 26.27 -19.81 -16.39
CA ARG A 41 26.14 -19.06 -15.14
C ARG A 41 27.17 -17.93 -14.99
N ARG A 42 27.67 -17.38 -16.10
CA ARG A 42 28.48 -16.16 -16.08
C ARG A 42 27.58 -14.93 -16.11
N LEU A 43 28.01 -13.85 -15.44
CA LEU A 43 27.31 -12.56 -15.52
C LEU A 43 27.33 -12.04 -16.95
N VAL A 44 26.18 -11.55 -17.41
CA VAL A 44 26.07 -10.81 -18.69
C VAL A 44 26.34 -9.33 -18.39
N PRO A 45 27.50 -8.77 -18.80
CA PRO A 45 27.83 -7.37 -18.55
C PRO A 45 27.19 -6.44 -19.59
N GLY A 46 27.20 -5.14 -19.31
CA GLY A 46 26.83 -4.10 -20.27
C GLY A 46 25.33 -3.90 -20.47
N LEU A 47 24.49 -4.46 -19.60
CA LEU A 47 23.07 -4.18 -19.56
C LEU A 47 22.82 -2.85 -18.83
N ASP A 48 21.99 -2.01 -19.41
CA ASP A 48 21.50 -0.78 -18.79
C ASP A 48 20.00 -0.86 -18.48
N ARG A 49 19.41 0.25 -18.03
CA ARG A 49 17.98 0.33 -17.70
C ARG A 49 17.06 0.08 -18.89
N ASP A 50 17.42 0.62 -20.05
CA ASP A 50 16.60 0.64 -21.26
C ASP A 50 16.52 -0.74 -21.93
N ASP A 51 17.40 -1.67 -21.51
CA ASP A 51 17.33 -3.10 -21.85
C ASP A 51 16.20 -3.86 -21.11
N PHE A 52 15.50 -3.21 -20.16
CA PHE A 52 14.47 -3.84 -19.34
C PHE A 52 13.11 -3.14 -19.45
N GLU A 53 12.07 -3.94 -19.27
CA GLU A 53 10.70 -3.45 -19.11
C GLU A 53 10.15 -3.96 -17.79
N LEU A 54 9.68 -3.04 -16.93
CA LEU A 54 9.02 -3.41 -15.68
C LEU A 54 7.50 -3.33 -15.86
N TYR A 55 6.81 -4.41 -15.53
CA TYR A 55 5.36 -4.43 -15.45
C TYR A 55 4.94 -4.75 -14.02
N ASP A 56 4.10 -3.90 -13.45
CA ASP A 56 3.43 -4.17 -12.17
C ASP A 56 1.93 -4.33 -12.43
N ASN A 57 1.36 -5.44 -11.98
CA ASN A 57 -0.03 -5.84 -12.23
C ASN A 57 -0.45 -5.72 -13.72
N GLY A 58 0.48 -6.05 -14.63
CA GLY A 58 0.25 -5.97 -16.08
C GLY A 58 0.35 -4.58 -16.70
N GLN A 59 0.65 -3.54 -15.91
CA GLN A 59 0.86 -2.18 -16.39
C GLN A 59 2.36 -1.86 -16.45
N ARG A 60 2.81 -1.29 -17.57
CA ARG A 60 4.20 -0.84 -17.71
C ARG A 60 4.50 0.27 -16.70
N GLN A 61 5.63 0.13 -16.00
CA GLN A 61 6.16 1.08 -15.04
C GLN A 61 7.45 1.71 -15.56
N GLU A 62 7.70 2.95 -15.16
CA GLU A 62 8.96 3.62 -15.39
C GLU A 62 10.03 3.10 -14.40
N ILE A 63 11.20 2.76 -14.91
CA ILE A 63 12.35 2.43 -14.06
C ILE A 63 13.04 3.73 -13.69
N THR A 64 13.10 4.06 -12.40
CA THR A 64 13.70 5.29 -11.85
C THR A 64 15.00 4.99 -11.09
N VAL A 65 15.92 5.96 -10.98
CA VAL A 65 17.20 5.86 -10.21
C VAL A 65 17.13 6.76 -8.99
#